data_AF-A0A2A5M5K2-F1
#
_entry.id   AF-A0A2A5M5K2-F1
#
_cell.length_a   1.000
_cell.length_b   1.000
_cell.length_c   1.000
_cell.angle_alpha   90.00
_cell.angle_beta   90.00
_cell.angle_gamma   90.00
#
_symmetry.space_group_name_H-M   'P 1'
#
loop_
_entity.id
_entity.type
_entity.pdbx_description
1 polymer ?
#
loop_
_entity_poly.entity_id
_entity_poly.type
_entity_poly.pdbx_seq_one_letter_code
_entity_poly.pdbx_strand_id
1 'polypeptide(L)'
;ADLTAKAHIIGTQIQNLNANANLADGVIKADSNGKKLDLNIDKLDLSKLFVIAGMPNYASGIVNAKVNLDNIDFNNLNGKANLEAKGILNAATLSKILNKNFPNNTSYDLNTKINFKNNIAQFDSVLNSSLADLTKLQGSFDISKMLLNSDFNLKINDFSKLGFLLDRKLKGKAEFNGKVGFDKSLNFVVNSPNLFEGKLQSTLKNNLLLADLNGVDLS
;
A
#
# COMPACT_ATOMS: atom_id res chain seq x y z
N ALA A 1 -13.16 -16.07 -17.57
CA ALA A 1 -11.71 -15.89 -17.31
C ALA A 1 -11.02 -16.87 -18.23
N ASP A 2 -10.12 -16.38 -19.06
CA ASP A 2 -9.41 -17.21 -20.04
C ASP A 2 -7.97 -17.34 -19.58
N LEU A 3 -7.47 -18.57 -19.50
CA LEU A 3 -6.10 -18.86 -19.07
C LEU A 3 -5.43 -19.75 -20.11
N THR A 4 -4.25 -19.33 -20.54
CA THR A 4 -3.34 -20.14 -21.35
C THR A 4 -2.02 -20.23 -20.61
N ALA A 5 -1.49 -21.44 -20.47
CA ALA A 5 -0.20 -21.65 -19.82
C ALA A 5 0.55 -22.79 -20.50
N LYS A 6 1.85 -22.59 -20.71
CA LYS A 6 2.80 -23.61 -21.13
C LYS A 6 3.94 -23.63 -20.13
N ALA A 7 4.19 -24.80 -19.54
CA ALA A 7 5.27 -25.00 -18.60
C ALA A 7 6.12 -26.19 -19.02
N HIS A 8 7.44 -26.06 -18.88
CA HIS A 8 8.38 -27.17 -18.96
C HIS A 8 8.96 -27.40 -17.57
N ILE A 9 8.79 -28.61 -17.03
CA ILE A 9 9.13 -28.96 -15.65
C ILE A 9 10.00 -30.22 -15.68
N ILE A 10 11.11 -30.20 -14.96
CA ILE A 10 11.99 -31.36 -14.74
C ILE A 10 12.11 -31.59 -13.25
N GLY A 11 11.66 -32.76 -12.78
CA GLY A 11 11.55 -33.04 -11.35
C GLY A 11 10.62 -32.04 -10.67
N THR A 12 11.13 -31.29 -9.69
CA THR A 12 10.40 -30.22 -8.97
C THR A 12 10.73 -28.81 -9.47
N GLN A 13 11.54 -28.68 -10.52
CA GLN A 13 12.05 -27.40 -11.01
C GLN A 13 11.32 -26.96 -12.29
N ILE A 14 10.78 -25.75 -12.29
CA ILE A 14 10.28 -25.10 -13.50
C ILE A 14 11.49 -24.72 -14.33
N GLN A 15 11.58 -25.23 -15.55
CA GLN A 15 12.60 -24.84 -16.52
C GLN A 15 12.14 -23.65 -17.34
N ASN A 16 10.87 -23.64 -17.74
CA ASN A 16 10.25 -22.52 -18.43
C ASN A 16 8.77 -22.42 -18.08
N LEU A 17 8.24 -21.21 -18.05
CA LEU A 17 6.82 -20.89 -17.92
C LEU A 17 6.49 -19.73 -18.85
N ASN A 18 5.43 -19.87 -19.64
CA ASN A 18 4.75 -18.77 -20.30
C ASN A 18 3.26 -18.90 -19.97
N ALA A 19 2.71 -17.91 -19.28
CA ALA A 19 1.31 -17.88 -18.90
C ALA A 19 0.66 -16.55 -19.25
N ASN A 20 -0.54 -16.59 -19.81
CA ASN A 20 -1.37 -15.42 -20.09
C ASN A 20 -2.77 -15.68 -19.56
N ALA A 21 -3.30 -14.76 -18.76
CA ALA A 21 -4.63 -14.84 -18.20
C ALA A 21 -5.40 -13.53 -18.41
N ASN A 22 -6.65 -13.65 -18.87
CA ASN A 22 -7.63 -12.57 -18.82
C ASN A 22 -8.44 -12.73 -17.53
N LEU A 23 -8.14 -11.91 -16.53
CA LEU A 23 -8.71 -11.99 -15.19
C LEU A 23 -9.09 -10.59 -14.70
N ALA A 24 -10.28 -10.46 -14.11
CA ALA A 24 -10.77 -9.19 -13.59
C ALA A 24 -10.67 -8.06 -14.62
N ASP A 25 -11.07 -8.33 -15.86
CA ASP A 25 -10.97 -7.44 -17.04
C ASP A 25 -9.55 -6.97 -17.41
N GLY A 26 -8.54 -7.42 -16.69
CA GLY A 26 -7.14 -7.16 -16.99
C GLY A 26 -6.45 -8.34 -17.67
N VAL A 27 -5.24 -8.08 -18.15
CA VAL A 27 -4.35 -9.08 -18.74
C VAL A 27 -3.17 -9.29 -17.81
N ILE A 28 -2.94 -10.55 -17.43
CA ILE A 28 -1.79 -10.98 -16.64
C ILE A 28 -0.90 -11.82 -17.54
N LYS A 29 0.37 -11.44 -17.68
CA LYS A 29 1.38 -12.18 -18.44
C LYS A 29 2.55 -12.53 -17.53
N ALA A 30 2.96 -13.78 -17.51
CA ALA A 30 4.08 -14.25 -16.72
C ALA A 30 5.01 -15.10 -17.59
N ASP A 31 6.29 -14.76 -17.60
CA ASP A 31 7.35 -15.44 -18.33
C ASP A 31 8.51 -15.77 -17.39
N SER A 32 8.92 -17.03 -17.36
CA SER A 32 10.04 -17.48 -16.53
C SER A 32 10.89 -18.50 -17.27
N ASN A 33 12.19 -18.47 -17.00
CA ASN A 33 13.16 -19.48 -17.43
C ASN A 33 13.67 -20.33 -16.24
N GLY A 34 12.88 -20.41 -15.16
CA GLY A 34 13.23 -21.14 -13.95
C GLY A 34 14.16 -20.41 -12.98
N LYS A 35 14.82 -19.34 -13.42
CA LYS A 35 15.65 -18.48 -12.56
C LYS A 35 15.12 -17.06 -12.46
N LYS A 36 14.63 -16.54 -13.57
CA LYS A 36 14.05 -15.19 -13.69
C LYS A 36 12.55 -15.26 -13.82
N LEU A 37 11.87 -14.17 -13.49
CA LEU A 37 10.44 -14.01 -13.71
C LEU A 37 10.13 -12.59 -14.16
N ASP A 38 9.52 -12.46 -15.33
CA ASP A 38 8.87 -11.25 -15.79
C ASP A 38 7.35 -11.41 -15.62
N LEU A 39 6.72 -10.54 -14.84
CA LEU A 39 5.28 -10.51 -14.62
C LEU A 39 4.77 -9.12 -15.01
N ASN A 40 3.74 -9.09 -15.84
CA ASN A 40 3.05 -7.87 -16.25
C ASN A 40 1.55 -8.02 -16.00
N ILE A 41 1.00 -7.12 -15.20
CA ILE A 41 -0.45 -6.96 -14.97
C ILE A 41 -0.85 -5.65 -15.62
N ASP A 42 -1.71 -5.72 -16.62
CA ASP A 42 -2.24 -4.56 -17.35
C ASP A 42 -3.75 -4.45 -17.15
N LYS A 43 -4.19 -3.30 -16.66
CA LYS A 43 -5.59 -2.88 -16.51
C LYS A 43 -6.49 -3.81 -15.70
N LEU A 44 -5.98 -4.35 -14.59
CA LEU A 44 -6.78 -5.21 -13.72
C LEU A 44 -7.80 -4.39 -12.90
N ASP A 45 -9.07 -4.75 -12.95
CA ASP A 45 -10.15 -4.12 -12.17
C ASP A 45 -10.10 -4.56 -10.71
N LEU A 46 -9.75 -3.64 -9.83
CA LEU A 46 -9.61 -3.91 -8.39
C LEU A 46 -10.92 -4.38 -7.75
N SER A 47 -12.07 -3.88 -8.23
CA SER A 47 -13.39 -4.26 -7.72
C SER A 47 -13.64 -5.75 -7.96
N LYS A 48 -13.29 -6.23 -9.16
CA LYS A 48 -13.41 -7.64 -9.55
C LYS A 48 -12.39 -8.50 -8.82
N LEU A 49 -11.19 -7.97 -8.56
CA LEU A 49 -10.19 -8.67 -7.76
C LEU A 49 -10.69 -8.97 -6.35
N PHE A 50 -11.36 -8.01 -5.69
CA PHE A 50 -11.95 -8.25 -4.38
C PHE A 50 -13.00 -9.37 -4.41
N VAL A 51 -13.85 -9.41 -5.44
CA VAL A 51 -14.84 -10.49 -5.63
C VAL A 51 -14.15 -11.85 -5.77
N ILE A 52 -13.09 -11.93 -6.58
CA ILE A 52 -12.30 -13.16 -6.77
C ILE A 52 -11.64 -13.61 -5.47
N ALA A 53 -11.12 -12.66 -4.68
CA ALA A 53 -10.48 -12.92 -3.40
C ALA A 53 -11.48 -13.23 -2.25
N GLY A 54 -12.80 -13.14 -2.51
CA GLY A 54 -13.81 -13.29 -1.47
C GLY A 54 -13.78 -12.17 -0.42
N MET A 55 -13.26 -11.00 -0.79
CA MET A 55 -13.10 -9.85 0.08
C MET A 55 -14.22 -8.83 -0.15
N PRO A 56 -14.61 -8.06 0.88
CA PRO A 56 -15.45 -6.88 0.69
C PRO A 56 -14.80 -5.94 -0.35
N ASN A 57 -15.63 -5.35 -1.21
CA ASN A 57 -15.15 -4.36 -2.17
C ASN A 57 -14.82 -3.06 -1.42
N TYR A 58 -13.54 -2.87 -1.10
CA TYR A 58 -13.03 -1.68 -0.39
C TYR A 58 -12.80 -0.49 -1.32
N ALA A 59 -12.55 -0.75 -2.60
CA ALA A 59 -12.20 0.24 -3.60
C ALA A 59 -12.44 -0.30 -5.01
N SER A 60 -12.78 0.59 -5.93
CA SER A 60 -12.75 0.33 -7.36
C SER A 60 -11.58 1.05 -8.00
N GLY A 61 -11.12 0.58 -9.15
CA GLY A 61 -10.02 1.21 -9.85
C GLY A 61 -9.28 0.26 -10.77
N ILE A 62 -8.28 0.81 -11.44
CA ILE A 62 -7.38 0.08 -12.33
C ILE A 62 -6.06 -0.14 -11.61
N VAL A 63 -5.55 -1.37 -11.68
CA VAL A 63 -4.24 -1.77 -11.16
C VAL A 63 -3.35 -2.20 -12.32
N ASN A 64 -2.15 -1.63 -12.35
CA ASN A 64 -1.06 -2.08 -13.22
C ASN A 64 0.12 -2.48 -12.35
N ALA A 65 0.82 -3.54 -12.74
CA ALA A 65 2.05 -3.94 -12.07
C ALA A 65 3.04 -4.53 -13.06
N LYS A 66 4.32 -4.25 -12.83
CA LYS A 66 5.41 -4.87 -13.58
C LYS A 66 6.46 -5.37 -12.61
N VAL A 67 6.78 -6.65 -12.64
CA VAL A 67 7.81 -7.28 -11.83
C VAL A 67 8.83 -7.92 -12.77
N ASN A 68 10.11 -7.71 -12.50
CA ASN A 68 11.22 -8.32 -13.23
C ASN A 68 12.18 -8.84 -12.15
N LEU A 69 12.14 -10.14 -11.90
CA LEU A 69 13.00 -10.83 -10.95
C LEU A 69 14.19 -11.43 -11.70
N ASP A 70 15.40 -11.05 -11.28
CA ASP A 70 16.65 -11.61 -11.78
C ASP A 70 16.99 -12.95 -11.11
N ASN A 71 16.44 -13.18 -9.93
CA ASN A 71 16.52 -14.44 -9.21
C ASN A 71 15.23 -14.66 -8.41
N ILE A 72 14.53 -15.76 -8.66
CA ILE A 72 13.29 -16.16 -7.97
C ILE A 72 13.51 -17.08 -6.75
N ASP A 73 14.76 -17.43 -6.44
CA ASP A 73 15.10 -18.14 -5.21
C ASP A 73 14.70 -17.29 -4.00
N PHE A 74 13.75 -17.79 -3.19
CA PHE A 74 13.26 -17.09 -2.01
C PHE A 74 14.33 -16.87 -0.93
N ASN A 75 15.49 -17.53 -1.01
CA ASN A 75 16.64 -17.27 -0.15
C ASN A 75 17.58 -16.20 -0.71
N ASN A 76 17.44 -15.84 -1.98
CA ASN A 76 18.27 -14.83 -2.64
C ASN A 76 17.46 -14.06 -3.72
N LEU A 77 16.28 -13.59 -3.33
CA LEU A 77 15.34 -12.91 -4.21
C LEU A 77 15.94 -11.57 -4.63
N ASN A 78 16.03 -11.35 -5.94
CA ASN A 78 16.60 -10.14 -6.52
C ASN A 78 15.77 -9.68 -7.71
N GLY A 79 15.61 -8.36 -7.88
CA GLY A 79 14.86 -7.79 -8.99
C GLY A 79 14.17 -6.48 -8.64
N LYS A 80 13.20 -6.09 -9.48
CA LYS A 80 12.45 -4.84 -9.33
C LYS A 80 10.97 -5.06 -9.58
N ALA A 81 10.14 -4.32 -8.88
CA ALA A 81 8.71 -4.24 -9.15
C ALA A 81 8.23 -2.78 -9.14
N ASN A 82 7.23 -2.49 -9.96
CA ASN A 82 6.44 -1.27 -9.87
C ASN A 82 4.96 -1.66 -9.79
N LEU A 83 4.20 -0.93 -8.99
CA LEU A 83 2.77 -1.07 -8.81
C LEU A 83 2.13 0.31 -8.91
N GLU A 84 1.07 0.39 -9.69
CA GLU A 84 0.24 1.58 -9.84
C GLU A 84 -1.21 1.18 -9.63
N ALA A 85 -1.94 1.94 -8.82
CA ALA A 85 -3.36 1.71 -8.62
C ALA A 85 -4.10 3.04 -8.48
N LYS A 86 -5.14 3.23 -9.29
CA LYS A 86 -5.92 4.48 -9.31
C LYS A 86 -7.40 4.21 -9.34
N GLY A 87 -8.15 4.90 -8.50
CA GLY A 87 -9.59 4.73 -8.46
C GLY A 87 -10.29 5.45 -7.31
N ILE A 88 -11.35 4.84 -6.80
CA ILE A 88 -12.25 5.42 -5.80
C ILE A 88 -12.49 4.41 -4.67
N LEU A 89 -12.46 4.90 -3.43
CA LEU A 89 -12.80 4.11 -2.26
C LEU A 89 -14.31 3.84 -2.17
N ASN A 90 -14.69 2.63 -1.77
CA ASN A 90 -16.09 2.23 -1.65
C ASN A 90 -16.70 2.77 -0.34
N ALA A 91 -17.41 3.89 -0.45
CA ALA A 91 -18.01 4.55 0.70
C ALA A 91 -19.00 3.67 1.46
N ALA A 92 -19.82 2.85 0.79
CA ALA A 92 -20.79 1.99 1.47
C ALA A 92 -20.10 0.90 2.31
N THR A 93 -19.08 0.25 1.76
CA THR A 93 -18.29 -0.76 2.47
C THR A 93 -17.53 -0.13 3.64
N LEU A 94 -16.84 0.99 3.40
CA LEU A 94 -16.04 1.66 4.43
C LEU A 94 -16.91 2.29 5.53
N SER A 95 -18.11 2.75 5.20
CA SER A 95 -19.05 3.28 6.20
C SER A 95 -19.46 2.22 7.21
N LYS A 96 -19.72 0.99 6.74
CA LYS A 96 -20.05 -0.15 7.61
C LYS A 96 -18.89 -0.53 8.54
N ILE A 97 -17.67 -0.54 8.01
CA ILE A 97 -16.46 -0.93 8.75
C ILE A 97 -16.12 0.11 9.81
N LEU A 98 -16.18 1.39 9.45
CA LEU A 98 -15.83 2.48 10.35
C LEU A 98 -16.98 2.85 11.30
N ASN A 99 -18.19 2.35 11.04
CA ASN A 99 -19.42 2.82 11.68
C ASN A 99 -19.56 4.35 11.60
N LYS A 100 -19.29 4.91 10.42
CA LYS A 100 -19.29 6.36 10.11
C LYS A 100 -19.80 6.60 8.69
N ASN A 101 -20.25 7.82 8.40
CA ASN A 101 -20.67 8.20 7.04
C ASN A 101 -19.45 8.52 6.17
N PHE A 102 -18.82 7.49 5.59
CA PHE A 102 -17.64 7.66 4.75
C PHE A 102 -17.98 8.49 3.48
N PRO A 103 -17.12 9.46 3.10
CA PRO A 103 -17.40 10.34 1.97
C PRO A 103 -17.39 9.59 0.62
N ASN A 104 -18.43 9.84 -0.18
CA ASN A 104 -18.50 9.38 -1.57
C ASN A 104 -17.42 10.02 -2.44
N ASN A 105 -17.08 9.35 -3.55
CA ASN A 105 -16.12 9.84 -4.54
C ASN A 105 -14.71 10.12 -3.97
N THR A 106 -14.33 9.45 -2.88
CA THR A 106 -12.99 9.56 -2.32
C THR A 106 -11.99 8.88 -3.25
N SER A 107 -11.26 9.68 -4.04
CA SER A 107 -10.28 9.18 -4.99
C SER A 107 -8.95 8.82 -4.33
N TYR A 108 -8.20 7.92 -4.98
CA TYR A 108 -6.82 7.58 -4.65
C TYR A 108 -5.98 7.33 -5.91
N ASP A 109 -4.68 7.59 -5.80
CA ASP A 109 -3.66 7.35 -6.82
C ASP A 109 -2.38 6.88 -6.12
N LEU A 110 -2.13 5.57 -6.15
CA LEU A 110 -1.00 4.89 -5.52
C LEU A 110 0.05 4.58 -6.57
N ASN A 111 1.30 4.93 -6.26
CA ASN A 111 2.47 4.56 -7.06
C ASN A 111 3.53 4.01 -6.10
N THR A 112 4.00 2.80 -6.36
CA THR A 112 5.01 2.11 -5.54
C THR A 112 6.10 1.53 -6.43
N LYS A 113 7.35 1.75 -6.03
CA LYS A 113 8.54 1.12 -6.61
C LYS A 113 9.18 0.22 -5.55
N ILE A 114 9.64 -0.95 -5.97
CA ILE A 114 10.28 -1.94 -5.08
C ILE A 114 11.55 -2.45 -5.76
N ASN A 115 12.63 -2.50 -5.00
CA ASN A 115 13.89 -3.11 -5.38
C ASN A 115 14.21 -4.25 -4.39
N PHE A 116 14.22 -5.48 -4.90
CA PHE A 116 14.56 -6.66 -4.13
C PHE A 116 16.07 -6.89 -4.20
N LYS A 117 16.71 -6.98 -3.04
CA LYS A 117 18.12 -7.37 -2.93
C LYS A 117 18.29 -8.36 -1.78
N ASN A 118 18.65 -9.60 -2.09
CA ASN A 118 18.87 -10.67 -1.11
C ASN A 118 17.71 -10.78 -0.09
N ASN A 119 16.48 -10.91 -0.57
CA ASN A 119 15.23 -11.00 0.22
C ASN A 119 14.81 -9.72 0.97
N ILE A 120 15.55 -8.62 0.81
CA ILE A 120 15.15 -7.32 1.33
C ILE A 120 14.44 -6.55 0.21
N ALA A 121 13.15 -6.27 0.41
CA ALA A 121 12.37 -5.41 -0.45
C ALA A 121 12.52 -3.96 0.00
N GLN A 122 13.35 -3.19 -0.70
CA GLN A 122 13.43 -1.74 -0.53
C GLN A 122 12.28 -1.13 -1.31
N PHE A 123 11.44 -0.32 -0.67
CA PHE A 123 10.28 0.27 -1.31
C PHE A 123 10.26 1.79 -1.17
N ASP A 124 9.61 2.43 -2.12
CA ASP A 124 9.27 3.84 -2.15
C ASP A 124 7.87 3.99 -2.73
N SER A 125 6.95 4.58 -1.96
CA SER A 125 5.54 4.70 -2.28
C SER A 125 5.02 6.11 -2.04
N VAL A 126 4.15 6.54 -2.94
CA VAL A 126 3.35 7.77 -2.83
C VAL A 126 1.89 7.41 -3.03
N LEU A 127 1.02 7.93 -2.16
CA LEU A 127 -0.44 7.81 -2.28
C LEU A 127 -1.04 9.21 -2.25
N ASN A 128 -1.57 9.67 -3.37
CA ASN A 128 -2.36 10.90 -3.42
C ASN A 128 -3.83 10.54 -3.21
N SER A 129 -4.53 11.23 -2.31
CA SER A 129 -5.96 10.99 -2.09
C SER A 129 -6.69 12.30 -1.86
N SER A 130 -7.96 12.31 -2.25
CA SER A 130 -8.84 13.44 -1.95
C SER A 130 -8.95 13.77 -0.45
N LEU A 131 -8.67 12.82 0.46
CA LEU A 131 -8.67 13.01 1.92
C LEU A 131 -7.31 13.41 2.51
N ALA A 132 -6.23 12.75 2.10
CA ALA A 132 -4.87 12.98 2.62
C ALA A 132 -3.82 12.42 1.65
N ASP A 133 -2.64 13.04 1.60
CA ASP A 133 -1.55 12.64 0.72
C ASP A 133 -0.40 12.02 1.51
N LEU A 134 -0.14 10.74 1.28
CA LEU A 134 1.10 10.10 1.73
C LEU A 134 2.19 10.43 0.71
N THR A 135 2.77 11.62 0.86
CA THR A 135 3.81 12.15 -0.05
C THR A 135 5.10 11.34 -0.04
N LYS A 136 5.29 10.49 0.98
CA LYS A 136 6.45 9.63 1.12
C LYS A 136 6.09 8.45 2.02
N LEU A 137 6.38 7.23 1.56
CA LEU A 137 6.49 6.05 2.39
C LEU A 137 7.60 5.19 1.80
N GLN A 138 8.77 5.25 2.43
CA GLN A 138 9.96 4.54 1.97
C GLN A 138 10.55 3.70 3.08
N GLY A 139 11.20 2.60 2.72
CA GLY A 139 11.79 1.72 3.71
C GLY A 139 12.27 0.41 3.16
N SER A 140 12.41 -0.54 4.07
CA SER A 140 12.80 -1.90 3.75
C SER A 140 11.92 -2.90 4.49
N PHE A 141 11.59 -3.98 3.81
CA PHE A 141 10.97 -5.16 4.39
C PHE A 141 11.89 -6.36 4.17
N ASP A 142 12.45 -6.90 5.25
CA ASP A 142 13.19 -8.17 5.23
C ASP A 142 12.18 -9.31 5.24
N ILE A 143 12.00 -9.97 4.09
CA ILE A 143 10.98 -11.01 3.90
C ILE A 143 11.30 -12.23 4.79
N SER A 144 12.58 -12.55 4.97
CA SER A 144 13.02 -13.72 5.75
C SER A 144 12.80 -13.51 7.26
N LYS A 145 12.96 -12.27 7.74
CA LYS A 145 12.76 -11.94 9.17
C LYS A 145 11.39 -11.36 9.48
N MET A 146 10.56 -11.09 8.46
CA MET A 146 9.33 -10.31 8.57
C MET A 146 9.54 -8.97 9.30
N LEU A 147 10.65 -8.29 8.99
CA LEU A 147 11.04 -7.04 9.65
C LEU A 147 10.75 -5.85 8.73
N LEU A 148 9.88 -4.94 9.18
CA LEU A 148 9.61 -3.67 8.49
C LEU A 148 10.37 -2.54 9.18
N ASN A 149 11.04 -1.70 8.39
CA ASN A 149 11.53 -0.39 8.83
C ASN A 149 11.24 0.63 7.74
N SER A 150 10.47 1.66 8.06
CA SER A 150 10.11 2.71 7.11
C SER A 150 9.98 4.06 7.76
N ASP A 151 10.07 5.09 6.93
CA ASP A 151 9.72 6.45 7.26
C ASP A 151 8.63 6.95 6.32
N PHE A 152 7.83 7.90 6.80
CA PHE A 152 6.72 8.45 6.04
C PHE A 152 6.54 9.95 6.24
N ASN A 153 5.95 10.59 5.22
CA ASN A 153 5.42 11.95 5.29
C ASN A 153 3.97 11.94 4.80
N LEU A 154 3.04 12.38 5.65
CA LEU A 154 1.61 12.48 5.38
C LEU A 154 1.17 13.94 5.45
N LYS A 155 0.36 14.37 4.49
CA LYS A 155 -0.23 15.71 4.40
C LYS A 155 -1.75 15.63 4.44
N ILE A 156 -2.35 16.42 5.30
CA ILE A 156 -3.79 16.65 5.31
C ILE A 156 -3.99 18.12 4.97
N ASN A 157 -4.36 18.39 3.72
CA ASN A 157 -4.48 19.77 3.22
C ASN A 157 -5.76 20.47 3.67
N ASP A 158 -6.79 19.70 4.06
CA ASP A 158 -8.09 20.21 4.47
C ASP A 158 -8.77 19.25 5.44
N PHE A 159 -8.72 19.57 6.74
CA PHE A 159 -9.36 18.77 7.78
C PHE A 159 -10.88 18.69 7.64
N SER A 160 -11.53 19.62 6.92
CA SER A 160 -12.99 19.58 6.76
C SER A 160 -13.45 18.29 6.06
N LYS A 161 -12.59 17.70 5.22
CA LYS A 161 -12.80 16.42 4.56
C LYS A 161 -12.74 15.21 5.49
N LEU A 162 -12.19 15.36 6.67
CA LEU A 162 -12.08 14.32 7.70
C LEU A 162 -13.13 14.46 8.81
N GLY A 163 -14.01 15.45 8.73
CA GLY A 163 -15.04 15.70 9.74
C GLY A 163 -15.96 14.51 10.00
N PHE A 164 -16.15 13.63 9.01
CA PHE A 164 -16.93 12.40 9.13
C PHE A 164 -16.37 11.39 10.14
N LEU A 165 -15.08 11.48 10.50
CA LEU A 165 -14.47 10.60 11.50
C LEU A 165 -14.87 11.01 12.92
N LEU A 166 -15.07 12.31 13.14
CA LEU A 166 -15.30 12.91 14.46
C LEU A 166 -16.72 13.46 14.63
N ASP A 167 -17.60 13.26 13.64
CA ASP A 167 -18.96 13.81 13.56
C ASP A 167 -19.03 15.33 13.85
N ARG A 168 -17.98 16.06 13.46
CA ARG A 168 -17.89 17.52 13.65
C ARG A 168 -17.13 18.17 12.51
N LYS A 169 -17.41 19.45 12.27
CA LYS A 169 -16.62 20.26 11.34
C LYS A 169 -15.22 20.46 11.92
N LEU A 170 -14.21 20.18 11.11
CA LEU A 170 -12.81 20.46 11.40
C LEU A 170 -12.32 21.51 10.40
N LYS A 171 -11.33 22.30 10.82
CA LYS A 171 -10.69 23.33 10.00
C LYS A 171 -9.19 23.19 10.10
N GLY A 172 -8.49 23.75 9.12
CA GLY A 172 -7.04 23.77 9.06
C GLY A 172 -6.46 22.60 8.26
N LYS A 173 -5.17 22.41 8.43
CA LYS A 173 -4.32 21.45 7.73
C LYS A 173 -3.22 20.99 8.68
N ALA A 174 -2.62 19.85 8.43
CA ALA A 174 -1.45 19.40 9.17
C ALA A 174 -0.54 18.53 8.32
N GLU A 175 0.74 18.53 8.68
CA GLU A 175 1.74 17.63 8.14
C GLU A 175 2.18 16.68 9.24
N PHE A 176 2.35 15.41 8.91
CA PHE A 176 2.87 14.40 9.81
C PHE A 176 4.09 13.76 9.18
N ASN A 177 5.10 13.51 9.99
CA ASN A 177 6.23 12.70 9.61
C ASN A 177 6.50 11.67 10.70
N GLY A 178 7.14 10.58 10.32
CA GLY A 178 7.30 9.52 11.27
C GLY A 178 8.06 8.32 10.76
N LYS A 179 8.16 7.34 11.64
CA LYS A 179 8.71 6.03 11.35
C LYS A 179 7.66 4.97 11.67
N VAL A 180 7.60 3.94 10.85
CA VAL A 180 6.80 2.74 11.12
C VAL A 180 7.75 1.56 11.07
N GLY A 181 7.65 0.70 12.07
CA GLY A 181 8.44 -0.52 12.15
C GLY A 181 7.57 -1.67 12.61
N PHE A 182 7.90 -2.87 12.16
CA PHE A 182 7.28 -4.09 12.64
C PHE A 182 8.36 -5.12 12.90
N ASP A 183 8.49 -5.53 14.15
CA ASP A 183 9.31 -6.64 14.61
C ASP A 183 8.52 -7.38 15.69
N LYS A 184 7.72 -8.37 15.26
CA LYS A 184 6.71 -9.11 16.06
C LYS A 184 5.56 -8.24 16.61
N SER A 185 5.80 -6.96 16.85
CA SER A 185 4.85 -5.94 17.23
C SER A 185 5.04 -4.68 16.39
N LEU A 186 3.94 -3.95 16.20
CA LEU A 186 3.95 -2.65 15.53
C LEU A 186 4.60 -1.60 16.44
N ASN A 187 5.53 -0.84 15.88
CA ASN A 187 6.11 0.34 16.49
C ASN A 187 5.93 1.51 15.54
N PHE A 188 5.59 2.69 16.06
CA PHE A 188 5.58 3.90 15.25
C PHE A 188 6.05 5.11 16.04
N VAL A 189 6.59 6.08 15.32
CA VAL A 189 6.79 7.45 15.78
C VAL A 189 6.02 8.33 14.83
N VAL A 190 5.19 9.23 15.35
CA VAL A 190 4.40 10.17 14.56
C VAL A 190 4.53 11.55 15.18
N ASN A 191 5.04 12.50 14.41
CA ASN A 191 5.19 13.88 14.83
C ASN A 191 4.44 14.78 13.87
N SER A 192 3.89 15.88 14.38
CA SER A 192 3.34 16.96 13.57
C SER A 192 3.79 18.30 14.13
N PRO A 193 4.36 19.20 13.32
CA PRO A 193 4.73 20.53 13.79
C PRO A 193 3.54 21.51 13.86
N ASN A 194 2.37 21.13 13.32
CA ASN A 194 1.25 22.04 13.05
C ASN A 194 -0.12 21.34 13.13
N LEU A 195 -0.30 20.41 14.07
CA LEU A 195 -1.60 19.80 14.33
C LEU A 195 -2.46 20.75 15.15
N PHE A 196 -3.47 21.37 14.52
CA PHE A 196 -4.34 22.39 15.14
C PHE A 196 -3.51 23.53 15.75
N GLU A 197 -2.58 24.07 14.95
CA GLU A 197 -1.57 25.07 15.36
C GLU A 197 -0.57 24.60 16.43
N GLY A 198 -0.79 23.43 17.04
CA GLY A 198 0.09 22.83 18.02
C GLY A 198 1.12 21.86 17.44
N LYS A 199 2.01 21.39 18.31
CA LYS A 199 3.03 20.38 18.00
C LYS A 199 2.68 19.05 18.65
N LEU A 200 2.56 18.00 17.84
CA LEU A 200 2.42 16.62 18.27
C LEU A 200 3.76 15.92 18.25
N GLN A 201 4.07 15.20 19.33
CA GLN A 201 5.09 14.16 19.39
C GLN A 201 4.45 12.88 19.91
N SER A 202 4.55 11.78 19.17
CA SER A 202 3.91 10.53 19.56
C SER A 202 4.79 9.33 19.24
N THR A 203 4.78 8.33 20.10
CA THR A 203 5.45 7.05 19.92
C THR A 203 4.56 5.92 20.41
N LEU A 204 4.41 4.87 19.61
CA LEU A 204 3.94 3.56 20.04
C LEU A 204 5.12 2.60 20.04
N LYS A 205 5.42 2.00 21.19
CA LYS A 205 6.42 0.94 21.31
C LYS A 205 6.01 -0.05 22.38
N ASN A 206 6.14 -1.35 22.11
CA ASN A 206 5.75 -2.41 23.05
C ASN A 206 4.31 -2.21 23.60
N ASN A 207 3.39 -1.85 22.70
CA ASN A 207 1.98 -1.54 23.02
C ASN A 207 1.76 -0.34 23.97
N LEU A 208 2.80 0.43 24.30
CA LEU A 208 2.70 1.67 25.05
C LEU A 208 2.66 2.85 24.08
N LEU A 209 1.53 3.58 24.07
CA LEU A 209 1.39 4.84 23.36
C LEU A 209 1.73 6.00 24.30
N LEU A 210 2.76 6.76 23.93
CA LEU A 210 3.08 8.05 24.51
C LEU A 210 2.75 9.13 23.48
N ALA A 211 1.97 10.13 23.86
CA ALA A 211 1.62 11.24 22.99
C ALA A 211 1.63 12.54 23.80
N ASP A 212 2.34 13.53 23.27
CA ASP A 212 2.44 14.87 23.82
C ASP A 212 2.01 15.87 22.74
N LEU A 213 1.03 16.70 23.09
CA LEU A 213 0.42 17.67 22.19
C LEU A 213 0.42 19.03 22.89
N ASN A 214 1.28 19.92 22.42
CA ASN A 214 1.54 21.22 23.05
C ASN A 214 1.19 22.38 22.14
N GLY A 215 0.72 23.48 22.74
CA GLY A 215 0.47 24.75 22.03
C GLY A 215 -0.72 24.70 21.07
N VAL A 216 -1.70 23.83 21.33
CA VAL A 216 -2.93 23.77 20.54
C VAL A 216 -3.74 25.03 20.75
N ASP A 217 -4.18 25.63 19.66
CA ASP A 217 -5.19 26.67 19.66
C ASP A 217 -6.48 26.12 19.03
N LEU A 218 -7.56 26.11 19.81
CA LEU A 218 -8.88 25.62 19.38
C LEU A 218 -9.88 26.78 19.20
N SER A 219 -9.43 28.03 19.28
CA SER A 219 -10.28 29.23 19.15
C SER A 219 -10.81 29.47 17.74
#